data_AF-A0A0W0S518-F1
#
_entry.id   AF-A0A0W0S518-F1
#
_cell.length_a   1.000
_cell.length_b   1.000
_cell.length_c   1.000
_cell.angle_alpha   90.00
_cell.angle_beta   90.00
_cell.angle_gamma   90.00
#
_symmetry.space_group_name_H-M   'P 1'
#
loop_
_entity.id
_entity.type
_entity.pdbx_description
1 polymer ?
#
loop_
_entity_poly.entity_id
_entity_poly.type
_entity_poly.pdbx_seq_one_letter_code
_entity_poly.pdbx_strand_id
1 'polypeptide(L)'
;MTKLRDLTPSEGYGRSYKKAGNEYQPVSQSIYNLRELAQRDESELQLRVFEDEDFVVPPKDNGRSLVKAKIGKLYIEYTPGGKESFTLNIKFIDKQHRTLRSFLSLENPRYASLEFEDLLPFSLDAYYGSRTIFQPYDPGAPECKSHAYELKTVLTKLFLDEDITANDVQNFQEHYYSLYIENPAQPGRQSAPVRTESVGHQVPEPVKDIEHFGRHLEDKPASLFEVSVKLGAIALLNLSISEEEVGDVLREYLEISNKTPEIFQDTNVQETILNTLIDKGRLPLKAMVNDIESTLQNAISNLTVTATATKSTTRFNIVENAFTGKNGREIDQWLQNRLPKNLNIKERKKAYIEELTQQVKNLVPEQKKELALYVLNEKDHFLKKERHFFRSNTYSNQTFSVHQLVKTLMQGEQNNAKITIQDDEHDKTHVLSRHVN
;
A
#
# COMPACT_ATOMS: atom_id res chain seq x y z
N MET A 1 28.41 9.07 -13.82
CA MET A 1 27.82 8.03 -12.95
C MET A 1 26.88 7.22 -13.82
N THR A 2 27.04 5.91 -13.85
CA THR A 2 26.25 5.02 -14.70
C THR A 2 24.93 4.70 -13.99
N LYS A 3 23.79 4.99 -14.61
CA LYS A 3 22.47 4.52 -14.15
C LYS A 3 22.04 3.28 -14.93
N LEU A 4 21.11 2.49 -14.39
CA LEU A 4 20.60 1.31 -15.11
C LEU A 4 20.02 1.68 -16.48
N ARG A 5 19.30 2.81 -16.56
CA ARG A 5 18.73 3.32 -17.81
C ARG A 5 19.75 3.68 -18.90
N ASP A 6 21.02 3.84 -18.51
CA ASP A 6 22.10 4.16 -19.45
C ASP A 6 22.76 2.88 -20.01
N LEU A 7 22.38 1.70 -19.50
CA LEU A 7 22.88 0.40 -19.96
C LEU A 7 22.02 -0.14 -21.11
N THR A 8 22.66 -0.89 -22.01
CA THR A 8 21.96 -1.61 -23.08
C THR A 8 21.58 -3.00 -22.58
N PRO A 9 20.28 -3.35 -22.49
CA PRO A 9 19.88 -4.69 -22.08
C PRO A 9 20.19 -5.71 -23.18
N SER A 10 20.47 -6.95 -22.78
CA SER A 10 20.55 -8.10 -23.67
C SER A 10 19.21 -8.84 -23.72
N GLU A 11 19.00 -9.64 -24.77
CA GLU A 11 17.88 -10.58 -24.81
C GLU A 11 18.11 -11.73 -23.80
N GLY A 12 17.10 -11.98 -22.96
CA GLY A 12 17.16 -12.98 -21.89
C GLY A 12 16.90 -14.40 -22.38
N TYR A 13 17.51 -15.38 -21.71
CA TYR A 13 17.29 -16.80 -21.94
C TYR A 13 16.05 -17.28 -21.17
N GLY A 14 14.85 -16.92 -21.65
CA GLY A 14 13.58 -17.30 -21.01
C GLY A 14 12.37 -16.83 -21.81
N ARG A 15 11.28 -17.60 -21.79
CA ARG A 15 10.01 -17.17 -22.39
C ARG A 15 9.10 -16.63 -21.29
N SER A 16 8.86 -15.33 -21.32
CA SER A 16 7.73 -14.72 -20.62
C SER A 16 6.48 -14.83 -21.49
N TYR A 17 5.32 -14.54 -20.93
CA TYR A 17 4.07 -14.50 -21.67
C TYR A 17 3.37 -13.17 -21.45
N LYS A 18 2.55 -12.76 -22.42
CA LYS A 18 1.60 -11.67 -22.29
C LYS A 18 0.23 -12.15 -22.77
N LYS A 19 -0.82 -11.78 -22.04
CA LYS A 19 -2.20 -12.07 -22.42
C LYS A 19 -2.63 -11.18 -23.58
N ALA A 20 -3.12 -11.79 -24.66
CA ALA A 20 -3.66 -11.11 -25.83
C ALA A 20 -5.02 -11.74 -26.17
N GLY A 21 -6.11 -11.08 -25.75
CA GLY A 21 -7.45 -11.67 -25.80
C GLY A 21 -7.57 -12.88 -24.87
N ASN A 22 -7.89 -14.05 -25.43
CA ASN A 22 -8.03 -15.31 -24.69
C ASN A 22 -6.78 -16.20 -24.74
N GLU A 23 -5.68 -15.72 -25.35
CA GLU A 23 -4.46 -16.49 -25.54
C GLU A 23 -3.26 -15.86 -24.83
N TYR A 24 -2.27 -16.68 -24.52
CA TYR A 24 -0.99 -16.26 -23.94
C TYR A 24 0.10 -16.32 -25.00
N GLN A 25 0.65 -15.16 -25.37
CA GLN A 25 1.67 -15.05 -26.40
C GLN A 25 3.07 -14.94 -25.77
N PRO A 26 4.07 -15.67 -26.28
CA PRO A 26 5.44 -15.57 -25.77
C PRO A 26 6.01 -14.18 -26.11
N VAL A 27 6.73 -13.58 -25.15
CA VAL A 27 7.42 -12.30 -25.33
C VAL A 27 8.88 -12.41 -24.89
N SER A 28 9.78 -11.79 -25.66
CA SER A 28 11.21 -11.72 -25.31
C SER A 28 11.41 -10.86 -24.07
N GLN A 29 12.31 -11.30 -23.19
CA GLN A 29 12.67 -10.54 -22.00
C GLN A 29 13.92 -9.72 -22.26
N SER A 30 13.90 -8.44 -21.84
CA SER A 30 15.10 -7.62 -21.73
C SER A 30 15.73 -7.79 -20.36
N ILE A 31 17.06 -8.02 -20.32
CA ILE A 31 17.83 -8.27 -19.11
C ILE A 31 19.02 -7.32 -19.06
N TYR A 32 19.09 -6.52 -17.99
CA TYR A 32 20.22 -5.65 -17.69
C TYR A 32 21.28 -6.40 -16.88
N ASN A 33 22.55 -6.11 -17.18
CA ASN A 33 23.67 -6.68 -16.47
C ASN A 33 24.07 -5.81 -15.26
N LEU A 34 23.67 -6.23 -14.06
CA LEU A 34 23.98 -5.47 -12.84
C LEU A 34 25.48 -5.32 -12.55
N ARG A 35 26.35 -6.11 -13.16
CA ARG A 35 27.82 -5.97 -13.00
C ARG A 35 28.38 -4.71 -13.67
N GLU A 36 27.63 -4.08 -14.55
CA GLU A 36 28.02 -2.84 -15.25
C GLU A 36 27.71 -1.58 -14.42
N LEU A 37 26.96 -1.71 -13.33
CA LEU A 37 26.74 -0.63 -12.36
C LEU A 37 27.96 -0.46 -11.45
N ALA A 38 28.03 0.69 -10.77
CA ALA A 38 29.06 0.94 -9.76
C ALA A 38 28.99 -0.12 -8.65
N GLN A 39 30.14 -0.67 -8.27
CA GLN A 39 30.24 -1.61 -7.15
C GLN A 39 30.64 -0.85 -5.89
N ARG A 40 29.94 -1.11 -4.79
CA ARG A 40 30.12 -0.42 -3.51
C ARG A 40 30.28 -1.39 -2.37
N ASP A 41 30.98 -0.95 -1.32
CA ASP A 41 31.06 -1.69 -0.07
C ASP A 41 29.79 -1.47 0.76
N GLU A 42 29.42 -2.48 1.55
CA GLU A 42 28.25 -2.44 2.41
C GLU A 42 28.29 -1.28 3.43
N SER A 43 29.49 -0.88 3.86
CA SER A 43 29.68 0.26 4.77
C SER A 43 29.26 1.61 4.17
N GLU A 44 29.21 1.74 2.84
CA GLU A 44 28.81 2.99 2.17
C GLU A 44 27.27 3.11 2.01
N LEU A 45 26.53 2.04 2.31
CA LEU A 45 25.11 1.92 1.96
C LEU A 45 24.24 2.99 2.63
N GLN A 46 24.44 3.24 3.93
CA GLN A 46 23.66 4.25 4.67
C GLN A 46 23.86 5.68 4.15
N LEU A 47 25.05 5.97 3.60
CA LEU A 47 25.39 7.28 3.06
C LEU A 47 24.81 7.45 1.65
N ARG A 48 24.95 6.42 0.81
CA ARG A 48 24.70 6.52 -0.64
C ARG A 48 23.30 6.08 -1.09
N VAL A 49 22.53 5.34 -0.29
CA VAL A 49 21.24 4.79 -0.74
C VAL A 49 20.23 5.87 -1.18
N PHE A 50 20.35 7.09 -0.66
CA PHE A 50 19.49 8.22 -1.00
C PHE A 50 20.07 9.13 -2.09
N GLU A 51 21.25 8.82 -2.61
CA GLU A 51 21.89 9.57 -3.71
C GLU A 51 21.34 9.14 -5.08
N ASP A 52 21.69 9.90 -6.11
CA ASP A 52 21.20 9.66 -7.47
C ASP A 52 21.91 8.52 -8.22
N GLU A 53 23.11 8.12 -7.78
CA GLU A 53 23.91 7.07 -8.41
C GLU A 53 23.28 5.68 -8.22
N ASP A 54 23.24 4.84 -9.26
CA ASP A 54 22.86 3.44 -9.14
C ASP A 54 24.08 2.58 -8.86
N PHE A 55 23.94 1.62 -7.94
CA PHE A 55 25.05 0.77 -7.52
C PHE A 55 24.58 -0.60 -7.03
N VAL A 56 25.53 -1.52 -6.98
CA VAL A 56 25.37 -2.86 -6.44
C VAL A 56 26.39 -3.08 -5.34
N VAL A 57 25.96 -3.71 -4.25
CA VAL A 57 26.86 -4.29 -3.25
C VAL A 57 26.97 -5.78 -3.57
N PRO A 58 28.07 -6.22 -4.20
CA PRO A 58 28.24 -7.62 -4.56
C PRO A 58 28.35 -8.48 -3.28
N PRO A 59 27.99 -9.77 -3.37
CA PRO A 59 28.14 -10.66 -2.24
C PRO A 59 29.62 -10.89 -1.94
N LYS A 60 29.98 -11.06 -0.67
CA LYS A 60 31.36 -11.38 -0.24
C LYS A 60 31.83 -12.72 -0.82
N ASP A 61 30.91 -13.68 -0.87
CA ASP A 61 31.14 -15.02 -1.40
C ASP A 61 30.24 -15.28 -2.61
N ASN A 62 30.82 -15.77 -3.70
CA ASN A 62 30.04 -16.24 -4.85
C ASN A 62 29.14 -17.41 -4.44
N GLY A 63 27.91 -17.45 -4.95
CA GLY A 63 26.98 -18.53 -4.60
C GLY A 63 25.59 -18.04 -4.22
N ARG A 64 25.03 -18.70 -3.21
CA ARG A 64 23.72 -18.41 -2.60
C ARG A 64 23.83 -17.34 -1.51
N SER A 65 24.46 -16.24 -1.87
CA SER A 65 24.75 -15.13 -0.96
C SER A 65 23.84 -13.94 -1.29
N LEU A 66 23.59 -13.12 -0.26
CA LEU A 66 22.77 -11.92 -0.39
C LEU A 66 23.44 -10.90 -1.32
N VAL A 67 22.70 -10.46 -2.33
CA VAL A 67 23.07 -9.33 -3.19
C VAL A 67 22.17 -8.14 -2.83
N LYS A 68 22.75 -6.94 -2.76
CA LYS A 68 22.00 -5.71 -2.53
C LYS A 68 22.23 -4.75 -3.70
N ALA A 69 21.21 -4.01 -4.09
CA ALA A 69 21.34 -3.02 -5.15
C ALA A 69 20.45 -1.81 -4.88
N LYS A 70 20.96 -0.61 -5.18
CA LYS A 70 20.17 0.61 -5.27
C LYS A 70 20.06 0.97 -6.75
N ILE A 71 18.84 0.97 -7.28
CA ILE A 71 18.57 1.16 -8.70
C ILE A 71 17.31 2.00 -8.88
N GLY A 72 17.45 3.17 -9.52
CA GLY A 72 16.34 4.09 -9.74
C GLY A 72 15.68 4.49 -8.42
N LYS A 73 14.39 4.20 -8.29
CA LYS A 73 13.56 4.49 -7.11
C LYS A 73 13.56 3.36 -6.07
N LEU A 74 14.27 2.26 -6.31
CA LEU A 74 14.19 1.03 -5.54
C LEU A 74 15.52 0.61 -4.91
N TYR A 75 15.43 0.05 -3.72
CA TYR A 75 16.50 -0.67 -3.05
C TYR A 75 16.09 -2.14 -2.95
N ILE A 76 16.96 -3.05 -3.40
CA ILE A 76 16.64 -4.45 -3.63
C ILE A 76 17.63 -5.30 -2.86
N GLU A 77 17.13 -6.35 -2.23
CA GLU A 77 17.93 -7.37 -1.59
C GLU A 77 17.42 -8.73 -2.09
N TYR A 78 18.29 -9.55 -2.66
CA TYR A 78 17.88 -10.87 -3.15
C TYR A 78 18.92 -11.93 -2.85
N THR A 79 18.46 -13.15 -2.58
CA THR A 79 19.34 -14.31 -2.35
C THR A 79 18.92 -15.45 -3.26
N PRO A 80 19.81 -15.92 -4.16
CA PRO A 80 19.58 -17.13 -4.93
C PRO A 80 19.52 -18.35 -4.00
N GLY A 81 18.55 -19.24 -4.21
CA GLY A 81 18.48 -20.53 -3.55
C GLY A 81 18.97 -21.67 -4.45
N GLY A 82 18.31 -22.83 -4.35
CA GLY A 82 18.58 -23.98 -5.22
C GLY A 82 17.35 -24.38 -6.00
N LYS A 83 17.51 -24.73 -7.28
CA LYS A 83 16.41 -25.17 -8.17
C LYS A 83 15.35 -24.07 -8.33
N GLU A 84 15.79 -22.90 -8.81
CA GLU A 84 15.00 -21.69 -9.08
C GLU A 84 14.29 -21.04 -7.86
N SER A 85 14.49 -21.53 -6.63
CA SER A 85 14.04 -20.80 -5.43
C SER A 85 14.85 -19.52 -5.23
N PHE A 86 14.23 -18.47 -4.70
CA PHE A 86 14.91 -17.23 -4.30
C PHE A 86 14.13 -16.51 -3.19
N THR A 87 14.84 -15.66 -2.45
CA THR A 87 14.21 -14.62 -1.63
C THR A 87 14.45 -13.26 -2.29
N LEU A 88 13.44 -12.41 -2.27
CA LEU A 88 13.47 -11.08 -2.86
C LEU A 88 12.77 -10.09 -1.93
N ASN A 89 13.49 -9.04 -1.55
CA ASN A 89 12.98 -7.92 -0.80
C ASN A 89 13.25 -6.65 -1.60
N ILE A 90 12.20 -5.90 -1.89
CA ILE A 90 12.27 -4.60 -2.55
C ILE A 90 11.75 -3.58 -1.55
N LYS A 91 12.47 -2.48 -1.44
CA LYS A 91 12.09 -1.28 -0.69
C LYS A 91 12.08 -0.11 -1.66
N PHE A 92 11.17 0.82 -1.45
CA PHE A 92 11.21 2.09 -2.15
C PHE A 92 12.09 3.09 -1.41
N ILE A 93 12.81 3.91 -2.17
CA ILE A 93 13.69 4.94 -1.67
C ILE A 93 12.93 6.27 -1.61
N ASP A 94 12.46 6.63 -0.42
CA ASP A 94 11.90 7.95 -0.17
C ASP A 94 13.03 8.95 0.06
N LYS A 95 13.50 9.55 -1.03
CA LYS A 95 14.58 10.56 -0.99
C LYS A 95 14.21 11.79 -0.17
N GLN A 96 12.93 12.18 -0.16
CA GLN A 96 12.47 13.38 0.54
C GLN A 96 12.59 13.22 2.06
N HIS A 97 12.19 12.06 2.57
CA HIS A 97 12.22 11.77 4.01
C HIS A 97 13.47 11.00 4.43
N ARG A 98 14.33 10.63 3.48
CA ARG A 98 15.51 9.76 3.67
C ARG A 98 15.16 8.47 4.40
N THR A 99 14.10 7.82 3.95
CA THR A 99 13.65 6.53 4.49
C THR A 99 13.53 5.48 3.40
N LEU A 100 13.74 4.22 3.80
CA LEU A 100 13.40 3.08 2.97
C LEU A 100 12.05 2.54 3.43
N ARG A 101 11.12 2.36 2.51
CA ARG A 101 9.79 1.82 2.81
C ARG A 101 9.67 0.44 2.19
N SER A 102 9.23 -0.57 2.94
CA SER A 102 8.95 -1.88 2.35
C SER A 102 8.04 -1.76 1.13
N PHE A 103 8.43 -2.38 0.02
CA PHE A 103 7.68 -2.36 -1.24
C PHE A 103 7.11 -3.75 -1.58
N LEU A 104 7.99 -4.74 -1.69
CA LEU A 104 7.62 -6.11 -2.08
C LEU A 104 8.52 -7.10 -1.34
N SER A 105 7.94 -8.07 -0.64
CA SER A 105 8.67 -9.17 0.00
C SER A 105 8.15 -10.49 -0.54
N LEU A 106 9.02 -11.27 -1.18
CA LEU A 106 8.68 -12.52 -1.84
C LEU A 106 9.67 -13.63 -1.47
N GLU A 107 9.10 -14.78 -1.13
CA GLU A 107 9.82 -16.04 -1.04
C GLU A 107 9.28 -16.98 -2.12
N ASN A 108 10.12 -17.27 -3.12
CA ASN A 108 9.77 -18.22 -4.17
C ASN A 108 10.33 -19.59 -3.81
N PRO A 109 9.47 -20.61 -3.62
CA PRO A 109 9.91 -21.94 -3.20
C PRO A 109 10.65 -22.66 -4.34
N ARG A 110 11.26 -23.81 -4.00
CA ARG A 110 11.91 -24.67 -4.99
C ARG A 110 10.89 -25.19 -6.00
N TYR A 111 11.30 -25.31 -7.26
CA TYR A 111 10.48 -25.85 -8.34
C TYR A 111 9.21 -25.04 -8.64
N ALA A 112 9.18 -23.75 -8.28
CA ALA A 112 8.11 -22.87 -8.70
C ALA A 112 8.11 -22.69 -10.22
N SER A 113 6.93 -22.43 -10.80
CA SER A 113 6.78 -22.13 -12.23
C SER A 113 7.20 -20.69 -12.61
N LEU A 114 7.41 -19.83 -11.61
CA LEU A 114 7.93 -18.48 -11.77
C LEU A 114 9.44 -18.45 -11.59
N GLU A 115 10.13 -17.88 -12.57
CA GLU A 115 11.56 -17.61 -12.52
C GLU A 115 11.82 -16.19 -11.99
N PHE A 116 13.03 -15.93 -11.50
CA PHE A 116 13.40 -14.61 -11.00
C PHE A 116 13.30 -13.53 -12.10
N GLU A 117 13.73 -13.88 -13.31
CA GLU A 117 13.70 -13.04 -14.50
C GLU A 117 12.28 -12.76 -15.01
N ASP A 118 11.28 -13.55 -14.60
CA ASP A 118 9.88 -13.25 -14.90
C ASP A 118 9.38 -12.01 -14.14
N LEU A 119 10.00 -11.68 -12.99
CA LEU A 119 9.63 -10.54 -12.13
C LEU A 119 10.57 -9.34 -12.27
N LEU A 120 11.85 -9.58 -12.55
CA LEU A 120 12.87 -8.54 -12.52
C LEU A 120 13.57 -8.37 -13.86
N PRO A 121 14.01 -7.15 -14.22
CA PRO A 121 14.67 -6.88 -15.50
C PRO A 121 16.18 -7.19 -15.45
N PHE A 122 16.63 -8.04 -14.54
CA PHE A 122 18.03 -8.47 -14.44
C PHE A 122 18.11 -9.92 -13.98
N SER A 123 19.23 -10.57 -14.27
CA SER A 123 19.39 -12.00 -14.05
C SER A 123 19.88 -12.33 -12.65
N LEU A 124 19.36 -13.44 -12.10
CA LEU A 124 19.87 -14.03 -10.86
C LEU A 124 21.32 -14.51 -11.03
N ASP A 125 21.73 -14.84 -12.26
CA ASP A 125 23.08 -15.29 -12.61
C ASP A 125 24.15 -14.22 -12.44
N ALA A 126 23.76 -12.95 -12.32
CA ALA A 126 24.68 -11.83 -12.19
C ALA A 126 25.70 -12.09 -11.06
N TYR A 127 25.36 -12.81 -9.99
CA TYR A 127 26.33 -13.21 -8.96
C TYR A 127 26.24 -14.70 -8.57
N TYR A 128 25.54 -15.50 -9.38
CA TYR A 128 25.38 -16.95 -9.17
C TYR A 128 25.27 -17.74 -10.49
N GLY A 129 26.30 -17.69 -11.33
CA GLY A 129 26.29 -18.33 -12.65
C GLY A 129 26.28 -19.87 -12.68
N SER A 130 26.37 -20.55 -11.52
CA SER A 130 26.27 -22.01 -11.42
C SER A 130 24.85 -22.48 -11.05
N ARG A 131 23.82 -21.65 -11.31
CA ARG A 131 22.44 -22.02 -10.98
C ARG A 131 22.01 -23.26 -11.74
N THR A 132 21.25 -24.11 -11.07
CA THR A 132 20.60 -25.25 -11.71
C THR A 132 19.20 -24.84 -12.10
N ILE A 133 19.00 -24.63 -13.41
CA ILE A 133 17.71 -24.30 -13.99
C ILE A 133 16.85 -25.57 -14.02
N PHE A 134 15.66 -25.48 -13.43
CA PHE A 134 14.66 -26.54 -13.48
C PHE A 134 13.32 -25.96 -13.91
N GLN A 135 12.84 -26.40 -15.06
CA GLN A 135 11.55 -26.00 -15.61
C GLN A 135 10.60 -27.21 -15.58
N PRO A 136 9.77 -27.36 -14.53
CA PRO A 136 8.70 -28.35 -14.57
C PRO A 136 7.70 -27.96 -15.66
N TYR A 137 7.18 -28.95 -16.39
CA TYR A 137 6.04 -28.71 -17.27
C TYR A 137 4.81 -28.40 -16.39
N ASP A 138 4.38 -27.15 -16.40
CA ASP A 138 3.19 -26.67 -15.70
C ASP A 138 2.23 -26.04 -16.73
N PRO A 139 1.06 -26.66 -16.99
CA PRO A 139 0.05 -26.11 -17.90
C PRO A 139 -0.45 -24.71 -17.53
N GLY A 140 -0.37 -24.33 -16.25
CA GLY A 140 -0.72 -23.00 -15.75
C GLY A 140 0.41 -21.97 -15.83
N ALA A 141 1.62 -22.38 -16.25
CA ALA A 141 2.76 -21.48 -16.34
C ALA A 141 2.55 -20.26 -17.25
N PRO A 142 1.89 -20.35 -18.42
CA PRO A 142 1.69 -19.18 -19.28
C PRO A 142 0.87 -18.07 -18.62
N GLU A 143 -0.17 -18.43 -17.87
CA GLU A 143 -0.99 -17.48 -17.11
C GLU A 143 -0.18 -16.86 -15.98
N CYS A 144 0.50 -17.68 -15.17
CA CYS A 144 1.33 -17.18 -14.07
C CYS A 144 2.43 -16.23 -14.57
N LYS A 145 3.16 -16.63 -15.62
CA LYS A 145 4.20 -15.80 -16.25
C LYS A 145 3.61 -14.54 -16.89
N SER A 146 2.35 -14.55 -17.35
CA SER A 146 1.69 -13.34 -17.84
C SER A 146 1.39 -12.34 -16.74
N HIS A 147 0.95 -12.77 -15.57
CA HIS A 147 0.80 -11.84 -14.45
C HIS A 147 2.16 -11.32 -13.98
N ALA A 148 3.19 -12.17 -13.96
CA ALA A 148 4.54 -11.77 -13.55
C ALA A 148 5.14 -10.73 -14.50
N TYR A 149 4.89 -10.89 -15.81
CA TYR A 149 5.27 -9.92 -16.84
C TYR A 149 4.69 -8.52 -16.60
N GLU A 150 3.42 -8.44 -16.20
CA GLU A 150 2.77 -7.15 -15.93
C GLU A 150 3.34 -6.51 -14.66
N LEU A 151 3.63 -7.29 -13.61
CA LEU A 151 4.38 -6.80 -12.43
C LEU A 151 5.77 -6.30 -12.82
N LYS A 152 6.51 -7.08 -13.62
CA LYS A 152 7.84 -6.74 -14.11
C LYS A 152 7.83 -5.44 -14.91
N THR A 153 6.78 -5.17 -15.69
CA THR A 153 6.67 -3.93 -16.46
C THR A 153 6.66 -2.70 -15.55
N VAL A 154 5.88 -2.73 -14.47
CA VAL A 154 5.83 -1.63 -13.48
C VAL A 154 7.13 -1.54 -12.67
N LEU A 155 7.70 -2.68 -12.25
CA LEU A 155 9.00 -2.72 -11.57
C LEU A 155 10.10 -2.12 -12.44
N THR A 156 10.10 -2.43 -13.74
CA THR A 156 11.08 -1.93 -14.70
C THR A 156 11.01 -0.40 -14.80
N LYS A 157 9.81 0.19 -14.87
CA LYS A 157 9.65 1.65 -14.82
C LYS A 157 10.32 2.24 -13.56
N LEU A 158 10.08 1.63 -12.40
CA LEU A 158 10.68 2.09 -11.14
C LEU A 158 12.20 1.95 -11.11
N PHE A 159 12.75 0.88 -11.68
CA PHE A 159 14.21 0.70 -11.84
C PHE A 159 14.84 1.71 -12.81
N LEU A 160 14.09 2.14 -13.82
CA LEU A 160 14.54 3.14 -14.79
C LEU A 160 14.32 4.60 -14.33
N ASP A 161 13.88 4.79 -13.07
CA ASP A 161 13.57 6.09 -12.47
C ASP A 161 12.39 6.81 -13.17
N GLU A 162 11.50 6.06 -13.80
CA GLU A 162 10.31 6.57 -14.46
C GLU A 162 9.15 6.77 -13.47
N ASP A 163 8.23 7.67 -13.81
CA ASP A 163 7.00 7.86 -13.05
C ASP A 163 5.98 6.77 -13.38
N ILE A 164 5.25 6.34 -12.35
CA ILE A 164 4.18 5.35 -12.48
C ILE A 164 2.84 6.04 -12.34
N THR A 165 1.90 5.63 -13.18
CA THR A 165 0.56 6.19 -13.26
C THR A 165 -0.40 5.46 -12.32
N ALA A 166 -1.59 6.02 -12.10
CA ALA A 166 -2.64 5.32 -11.35
C ALA A 166 -3.03 3.98 -11.97
N ASN A 167 -3.00 3.89 -13.31
CA ASN A 167 -3.26 2.64 -14.03
C ASN A 167 -2.16 1.60 -13.79
N ASP A 168 -0.90 2.02 -13.73
CA ASP A 168 0.22 1.11 -13.42
C ASP A 168 0.07 0.49 -12.02
N VAL A 169 -0.38 1.28 -11.05
CA VAL A 169 -0.65 0.81 -9.68
C VAL A 169 -1.78 -0.19 -9.67
N GLN A 170 -2.90 0.14 -10.33
CA GLN A 170 -4.04 -0.78 -10.41
C GLN A 170 -3.66 -2.10 -11.07
N ASN A 171 -2.94 -2.04 -12.19
CA ASN A 171 -2.44 -3.23 -12.87
C ASN A 171 -1.50 -4.04 -11.95
N PHE A 172 -0.58 -3.38 -11.25
CA PHE A 172 0.29 -4.07 -10.30
C PHE A 172 -0.53 -4.81 -9.25
N GLN A 173 -1.48 -4.13 -8.62
CA GLN A 173 -2.33 -4.71 -7.58
C GLN A 173 -3.11 -5.92 -8.10
N GLU A 174 -3.75 -5.80 -9.27
CA GLU A 174 -4.53 -6.86 -9.89
C GLU A 174 -3.66 -8.10 -10.16
N HIS A 175 -2.52 -7.93 -10.84
CA HIS A 175 -1.66 -9.06 -11.20
C HIS A 175 -0.94 -9.66 -9.99
N TYR A 176 -0.62 -8.85 -8.98
CA TYR A 176 -0.05 -9.32 -7.72
C TYR A 176 -1.06 -10.17 -6.95
N TYR A 177 -2.30 -9.69 -6.87
CA TYR A 177 -3.40 -10.41 -6.25
C TYR A 177 -3.66 -11.75 -6.93
N SER A 178 -3.72 -11.78 -8.27
CA SER A 178 -3.88 -13.01 -9.03
C SER A 178 -2.74 -14.01 -8.79
N LEU A 179 -1.49 -13.54 -8.67
CA LEU A 179 -0.33 -14.43 -8.49
C LEU A 179 -0.21 -15.02 -7.09
N TYR A 180 -0.35 -14.18 -6.07
CA TYR A 180 0.08 -14.54 -4.71
C TYR A 180 -1.10 -14.77 -3.75
N ILE A 181 -2.29 -14.25 -4.09
CA ILE A 181 -3.48 -14.29 -3.22
C ILE A 181 -4.52 -15.28 -3.76
N GLU A 182 -4.93 -15.16 -5.03
CA GLU A 182 -5.97 -16.01 -5.62
C GLU A 182 -5.47 -17.34 -6.19
N ASN A 183 -4.21 -17.42 -6.64
CA ASN A 183 -3.76 -18.62 -7.33
C ASN A 183 -3.81 -19.85 -6.40
N PRO A 184 -4.40 -21.00 -6.80
CA PRO A 184 -4.37 -22.30 -6.13
C PRO A 184 -3.16 -23.21 -6.49
N ALA A 185 -2.25 -22.81 -7.39
CA ALA A 185 -1.33 -23.76 -8.06
C ALA A 185 0.15 -23.82 -7.58
N GLN A 186 0.66 -22.92 -6.74
CA GLN A 186 2.04 -23.04 -6.22
C GLN A 186 2.30 -24.36 -5.46
N PRO A 187 3.31 -25.18 -5.82
CA PRO A 187 3.61 -26.46 -5.16
C PRO A 187 4.28 -26.23 -3.79
N GLY A 188 3.44 -26.00 -2.80
CA GLY A 188 3.73 -26.01 -1.35
C GLY A 188 2.46 -26.12 -0.51
N ARG A 189 1.32 -26.31 -1.17
CA ARG A 189 -0.06 -26.25 -0.65
C ARG A 189 -0.54 -27.54 -0.01
N GLN A 190 0.29 -28.13 0.83
CA GLN A 190 -0.20 -29.04 1.84
C GLN A 190 -0.20 -28.28 3.14
N SER A 191 -1.32 -27.61 3.40
CA SER A 191 -1.68 -27.16 4.74
C SER A 191 -1.51 -28.33 5.70
N ALA A 192 -0.59 -28.21 6.65
CA ALA A 192 -0.62 -29.08 7.81
C ALA A 192 -2.02 -28.96 8.43
N PRO A 193 -2.69 -30.07 8.78
CA PRO A 193 -3.96 -29.98 9.45
C PRO A 193 -3.77 -29.20 10.74
N VAL A 194 -4.50 -28.09 10.87
CA VAL A 194 -4.62 -27.33 12.10
C VAL A 194 -5.03 -28.33 13.18
N ARG A 195 -4.09 -28.68 14.07
CA ARG A 195 -4.43 -29.37 15.32
C ARG A 195 -5.23 -28.38 16.15
N THR A 196 -6.55 -28.42 15.99
CA THR A 196 -7.47 -27.88 16.97
C THR A 196 -7.40 -28.80 18.19
N GLU A 197 -6.66 -28.36 19.20
CA GLU A 197 -6.83 -28.92 20.53
C GLU A 197 -8.27 -28.66 20.96
N SER A 198 -8.96 -29.74 21.24
CA SER A 198 -10.39 -29.79 21.51
C SER A 198 -10.72 -29.27 22.90
N VAL A 199 -11.42 -28.13 23.00
CA VAL A 199 -12.41 -27.88 24.07
C VAL A 199 -13.53 -26.94 23.55
N GLY A 200 -14.77 -27.42 23.56
CA GLY A 200 -15.98 -26.58 23.67
C GLY A 200 -16.65 -26.14 22.36
N HIS A 201 -17.90 -26.54 22.18
CA HIS A 201 -18.78 -26.15 21.07
C HIS A 201 -19.09 -24.65 21.05
N GLN A 202 -18.48 -23.93 20.12
CA GLN A 202 -19.08 -22.77 19.43
C GLN A 202 -18.68 -22.88 17.96
N VAL A 203 -19.63 -22.73 17.04
CA VAL A 203 -19.31 -22.59 15.60
C VAL A 203 -18.47 -21.32 15.49
N PRO A 204 -17.17 -21.38 15.11
CA PRO A 204 -16.36 -20.18 15.02
C PRO A 204 -16.96 -19.29 13.93
N GLU A 205 -17.16 -18.02 14.21
CA GLU A 205 -17.39 -17.04 13.14
C GLU A 205 -16.27 -17.16 12.10
N PRO A 206 -16.56 -16.99 10.80
CA PRO A 206 -15.55 -17.10 9.76
C PRO A 206 -14.44 -16.08 10.06
N VAL A 207 -13.24 -16.60 10.30
CA VAL A 207 -12.04 -15.80 10.60
C VAL A 207 -11.78 -14.88 9.41
N LYS A 208 -11.86 -13.56 9.63
CA LYS A 208 -11.58 -12.55 8.61
C LYS A 208 -10.09 -12.56 8.29
N ASP A 209 -9.72 -13.16 7.17
CA ASP A 209 -8.34 -13.31 6.71
C ASP A 209 -7.96 -12.24 5.67
N ILE A 210 -6.75 -12.32 5.10
CA ILE A 210 -6.19 -11.29 4.21
C ILE A 210 -7.12 -11.02 3.02
N GLU A 211 -7.72 -12.07 2.47
CA GLU A 211 -8.69 -11.96 1.38
C GLU A 211 -9.91 -11.10 1.76
N HIS A 212 -10.38 -11.22 3.02
CA HIS A 212 -11.51 -10.44 3.53
C HIS A 212 -11.14 -8.96 3.62
N PHE A 213 -10.09 -8.63 4.38
CA PHE A 213 -9.67 -7.24 4.56
C PHE A 213 -9.13 -6.62 3.27
N GLY A 214 -8.64 -7.44 2.34
CA GLY A 214 -8.26 -7.01 0.99
C GLY A 214 -9.45 -6.48 0.18
N ARG A 215 -10.66 -7.01 0.41
CA ARG A 215 -11.90 -6.56 -0.25
C ARG A 215 -12.71 -5.56 0.58
N HIS A 216 -12.51 -5.56 1.90
CA HIS A 216 -13.29 -4.81 2.87
C HIS A 216 -12.38 -4.07 3.86
N LEU A 217 -11.54 -3.15 3.36
CA LEU A 217 -10.63 -2.37 4.21
C LEU A 217 -11.36 -1.49 5.23
N GLU A 218 -12.64 -1.19 5.02
CA GLU A 218 -13.51 -0.47 5.95
C GLU A 218 -13.89 -1.27 7.20
N ASP A 219 -13.82 -2.60 7.15
CA ASP A 219 -14.12 -3.46 8.29
C ASP A 219 -13.07 -3.29 9.37
N LYS A 220 -13.50 -3.12 10.62
CA LYS A 220 -12.58 -2.96 11.76
C LYS A 220 -12.15 -4.34 12.30
N PRO A 221 -10.88 -4.50 12.72
CA PRO A 221 -10.40 -5.76 13.30
C PRO A 221 -10.94 -5.96 14.71
N ALA A 222 -11.49 -7.14 14.99
CA ALA A 222 -12.06 -7.49 16.30
C ALA A 222 -11.08 -8.23 17.23
N SER A 223 -9.98 -8.75 16.69
CA SER A 223 -8.97 -9.52 17.42
C SER A 223 -7.54 -9.08 17.07
N LEU A 224 -6.55 -9.45 17.89
CA LEU A 224 -5.14 -9.21 17.56
C LEU A 224 -4.70 -9.98 16.30
N PHE A 225 -5.30 -11.14 16.04
CA PHE A 225 -5.13 -11.85 14.77
C PHE A 225 -5.61 -10.99 13.60
N GLU A 226 -6.82 -10.43 13.69
CA GLU A 226 -7.36 -9.58 12.62
C GLU A 226 -6.58 -8.28 12.46
N VAL A 227 -5.95 -7.76 13.53
CA VAL A 227 -4.99 -6.66 13.42
C VAL A 227 -3.81 -7.07 12.53
N SER A 228 -3.18 -8.22 12.80
CA SER A 228 -2.09 -8.73 11.95
C SER A 228 -2.53 -8.88 10.50
N VAL A 229 -3.70 -9.48 10.28
CA VAL A 229 -4.24 -9.73 8.95
C VAL A 229 -4.52 -8.42 8.22
N LYS A 230 -5.16 -7.45 8.86
CA LYS A 230 -5.51 -6.19 8.23
C LYS A 230 -4.26 -5.36 7.90
N LEU A 231 -3.25 -5.37 8.77
CA LEU A 231 -1.94 -4.78 8.47
C LEU A 231 -1.29 -5.46 7.27
N GLY A 232 -1.34 -6.80 7.20
CA GLY A 232 -0.86 -7.55 6.05
C GLY A 232 -1.62 -7.23 4.77
N ALA A 233 -2.95 -7.13 4.82
CA ALA A 233 -3.80 -6.78 3.68
C ALA A 233 -3.50 -5.36 3.18
N ILE A 234 -3.36 -4.38 4.07
CA ILE A 234 -2.95 -3.01 3.72
C ILE A 234 -1.58 -3.02 3.07
N ALA A 235 -0.61 -3.72 3.68
CA ALA A 235 0.74 -3.80 3.15
C ALA A 235 0.78 -4.44 1.75
N LEU A 236 -0.02 -5.48 1.51
CA LEU A 236 -0.12 -6.15 0.22
C LEU A 236 -0.81 -5.29 -0.83
N LEU A 237 -1.92 -4.62 -0.48
CA LEU A 237 -2.64 -3.76 -1.41
C LEU A 237 -1.84 -2.51 -1.76
N ASN A 238 -1.23 -1.88 -0.76
CA ASN A 238 -0.49 -0.63 -0.94
C ASN A 238 0.99 -0.85 -1.28
N LEU A 239 1.43 -2.11 -1.32
CA LEU A 239 2.84 -2.49 -1.52
C LEU A 239 3.74 -1.71 -0.58
N SER A 240 3.26 -1.45 0.63
CA SER A 240 3.91 -0.68 1.69
C SER A 240 2.91 -0.48 2.82
N ILE A 241 3.42 -0.21 4.01
CA ILE A 241 2.60 0.26 5.11
C ILE A 241 3.37 1.31 5.90
N SER A 242 2.70 2.41 6.21
CA SER A 242 3.25 3.52 6.98
C SER A 242 2.92 3.42 8.46
N GLU A 243 3.68 4.12 9.31
CA GLU A 243 3.38 4.24 10.75
C GLU A 243 1.96 4.77 11.01
N GLU A 244 1.47 5.66 10.14
CA GLU A 244 0.12 6.23 10.21
C GLU A 244 -0.95 5.16 9.97
N GLU A 245 -0.76 4.29 8.98
CA GLU A 245 -1.66 3.18 8.68
C GLU A 245 -1.63 2.11 9.76
N VAL A 246 -0.44 1.80 10.31
CA VAL A 246 -0.35 0.91 11.47
C VAL A 246 -1.13 1.50 12.66
N GLY A 247 -0.90 2.78 12.98
CA GLY A 247 -1.60 3.47 14.04
C GLY A 247 -3.13 3.53 13.84
N ASP A 248 -3.59 3.64 12.60
CA ASP A 248 -5.01 3.59 12.25
C ASP A 248 -5.65 2.24 12.57
N VAL A 249 -5.04 1.14 12.16
CA VAL A 249 -5.55 -0.22 12.45
C VAL A 249 -5.58 -0.50 13.95
N LEU A 250 -4.54 -0.06 14.67
CA LEU A 250 -4.49 -0.17 16.13
C LEU A 250 -5.65 0.60 16.80
N ARG A 251 -5.97 1.82 16.33
CA ARG A 251 -7.12 2.59 16.83
C ARG A 251 -8.44 1.90 16.56
N GLU A 252 -8.63 1.36 15.37
CA GLU A 252 -9.86 0.63 15.03
C GLU A 252 -10.08 -0.59 15.93
N TYR A 253 -9.00 -1.30 16.28
CA TYR A 253 -9.05 -2.37 17.28
C TYR A 253 -9.43 -1.86 18.67
N LEU A 254 -8.87 -0.74 19.12
CA LEU A 254 -9.23 -0.13 20.42
C LEU A 254 -10.70 0.29 20.44
N GLU A 255 -11.22 0.85 19.34
CA GLU A 255 -12.63 1.24 19.20
C GLU A 255 -13.57 0.05 19.35
N ILE A 256 -13.26 -1.11 18.77
CA ILE A 256 -14.10 -2.32 18.91
C ILE A 256 -13.92 -3.00 20.26
N SER A 257 -12.68 -3.15 20.72
CA SER A 257 -12.37 -3.91 21.93
C SER A 257 -12.63 -3.12 23.22
N ASN A 258 -12.93 -1.82 23.11
CA ASN A 258 -13.11 -0.88 24.23
C ASN A 258 -11.90 -0.91 25.19
N LYS A 259 -10.70 -1.03 24.63
CA LYS A 259 -9.42 -1.03 25.36
C LYS A 259 -8.71 0.30 25.21
N THR A 260 -7.73 0.53 26.08
CA THR A 260 -6.89 1.74 26.03
C THR A 260 -5.56 1.45 25.33
N PRO A 261 -4.87 2.47 24.77
CA PRO A 261 -3.63 2.28 23.99
C PRO A 261 -2.50 1.56 24.74
N GLU A 262 -2.50 1.57 26.07
CA GLU A 262 -1.48 0.93 26.90
C GLU A 262 -1.39 -0.59 26.67
N ILE A 263 -2.44 -1.25 26.17
CA ILE A 263 -2.38 -2.68 25.83
C ILE A 263 -1.24 -2.99 24.85
N PHE A 264 -0.94 -2.07 23.93
CA PHE A 264 0.10 -2.30 22.94
C PHE A 264 1.52 -2.12 23.48
N GLN A 265 1.69 -1.62 24.71
CA GLN A 265 3.01 -1.59 25.37
C GLN A 265 3.45 -2.98 25.85
N ASP A 266 2.52 -3.93 25.97
CA ASP A 266 2.84 -5.31 26.32
C ASP A 266 3.59 -6.00 25.16
N THR A 267 4.80 -6.49 25.45
CA THR A 267 5.63 -7.22 24.49
C THR A 267 4.91 -8.45 23.92
N ASN A 268 4.10 -9.15 24.72
CA ASN A 268 3.36 -10.33 24.23
C ASN A 268 2.30 -9.95 23.20
N VAL A 269 1.69 -8.77 23.33
CA VAL A 269 0.71 -8.26 22.36
C VAL A 269 1.41 -7.89 21.06
N GLN A 270 2.56 -7.22 21.14
CA GLN A 270 3.37 -6.89 19.96
C GLN A 270 3.86 -8.16 19.26
N GLU A 271 4.40 -9.13 20.00
CA GLU A 271 4.82 -10.42 19.46
C GLU A 271 3.67 -11.18 18.82
N THR A 272 2.47 -11.13 19.42
CA THR A 272 1.27 -11.71 18.80
C THR A 272 0.98 -11.04 17.46
N ILE A 273 0.99 -9.71 17.39
CA ILE A 273 0.73 -8.99 16.13
C ILE A 273 1.77 -9.35 15.05
N LEU A 274 3.05 -9.44 15.42
CA LEU A 274 4.16 -9.64 14.49
C LEU A 274 4.32 -11.09 14.03
N ASN A 275 4.10 -12.06 14.93
CA ASN A 275 4.41 -13.48 14.72
C ASN A 275 3.19 -14.33 14.36
N THR A 276 1.97 -13.81 14.52
CA THR A 276 0.76 -14.53 14.12
C THR A 276 0.82 -14.86 12.64
N LEU A 277 0.64 -16.14 12.32
CA LEU A 277 0.59 -16.61 10.93
C LEU A 277 -0.71 -16.11 10.30
N ILE A 278 -0.58 -15.21 9.35
CA ILE A 278 -1.67 -14.67 8.54
C ILE A 278 -1.70 -15.38 7.19
N ASP A 279 -2.65 -15.01 6.33
CA ASP A 279 -2.72 -15.51 4.97
C ASP A 279 -2.93 -17.04 4.91
N LYS A 280 -4.02 -17.51 5.50
CA LYS A 280 -4.35 -18.94 5.64
C LYS A 280 -3.28 -19.70 6.43
N GLY A 281 -2.64 -19.02 7.39
CA GLY A 281 -1.63 -19.58 8.29
C GLY A 281 -0.26 -19.78 7.64
N ARG A 282 0.05 -19.06 6.55
CA ARG A 282 1.27 -19.25 5.77
C ARG A 282 2.46 -18.48 6.33
N LEU A 283 2.28 -17.20 6.63
CA LEU A 283 3.39 -16.28 6.87
C LEU A 283 3.09 -15.37 8.05
N PRO A 284 4.07 -15.10 8.93
CA PRO A 284 3.91 -14.07 9.95
C PRO A 284 3.99 -12.67 9.30
N LEU A 285 3.32 -11.68 9.89
CA LEU A 285 3.33 -10.30 9.40
C LEU A 285 4.75 -9.76 9.19
N LYS A 286 5.68 -10.07 10.12
CA LYS A 286 7.10 -9.66 10.03
C LYS A 286 7.87 -10.21 8.84
N ALA A 287 7.41 -11.31 8.24
CA ALA A 287 8.01 -11.84 7.01
C ALA A 287 7.46 -11.15 5.76
N MET A 288 6.23 -10.63 5.83
CA MET A 288 5.60 -9.88 4.74
C MET A 288 6.09 -8.44 4.66
N VAL A 289 6.41 -7.84 5.81
CA VAL A 289 6.86 -6.46 5.92
C VAL A 289 8.09 -6.41 6.84
N ASN A 290 9.28 -6.30 6.26
CA ASN A 290 10.55 -6.47 7.00
C ASN A 290 10.81 -5.38 8.06
N ASP A 291 10.25 -4.19 7.89
CA ASP A 291 10.39 -3.05 8.79
C ASP A 291 9.20 -2.87 9.74
N ILE A 292 8.24 -3.82 9.75
CA ILE A 292 6.99 -3.66 10.50
C ILE A 292 7.20 -3.58 12.00
N GLU A 293 8.26 -4.19 12.54
CA GLU A 293 8.55 -4.12 13.98
C GLU A 293 8.86 -2.67 14.39
N SER A 294 9.77 -2.00 13.68
CA SER A 294 10.06 -0.58 13.93
C SER A 294 8.84 0.31 13.64
N THR A 295 8.10 0.05 12.57
CA THR A 295 6.90 0.82 12.20
C THR A 295 5.80 0.68 13.26
N LEU A 296 5.63 -0.52 13.82
CA LEU A 296 4.68 -0.81 14.89
C LEU A 296 5.08 -0.11 16.19
N GLN A 297 6.35 -0.18 16.59
CA GLN A 297 6.86 0.50 17.79
C GLN A 297 6.69 2.02 17.71
N ASN A 298 7.00 2.60 16.55
CA ASN A 298 6.81 4.05 16.32
C ASN A 298 5.33 4.42 16.37
N ALA A 299 4.45 3.63 15.75
CA ALA A 299 3.00 3.85 15.79
C ALA A 299 2.44 3.77 17.23
N ILE A 300 2.87 2.80 18.03
CA ILE A 300 2.46 2.65 19.44
C ILE A 300 2.92 3.85 20.27
N SER A 301 4.14 4.33 20.04
CA SER A 301 4.68 5.52 20.71
C SER A 301 3.84 6.76 20.39
N ASN A 302 3.45 6.95 19.13
CA ASN A 302 2.60 8.07 18.72
C ASN A 302 1.18 8.00 19.29
N LEU A 303 0.62 6.79 19.43
CA LEU A 303 -0.71 6.58 20.01
C LEU A 303 -0.80 7.00 21.49
N THR A 304 0.25 6.71 22.25
CA THR A 304 0.30 7.00 23.69
C THR A 304 0.55 8.48 23.98
N VAL A 305 1.32 9.17 23.14
CA VAL A 305 1.48 10.65 23.17
C VAL A 305 0.17 11.36 22.84
N THR A 306 -0.64 10.81 21.93
CA THR A 306 -1.91 11.42 21.53
C THR A 306 -2.98 11.25 22.61
N ALA A 307 -3.08 10.07 23.24
CA ALA A 307 -4.08 9.77 24.28
C ALA A 307 -3.92 10.59 25.58
N THR A 308 -2.71 11.06 25.87
CA THR A 308 -2.44 11.94 27.02
C THR A 308 -2.87 13.38 26.77
N ALA A 309 -3.02 13.82 25.52
CA ALA A 309 -3.51 15.16 25.15
C ALA A 309 -5.04 15.27 25.13
N THR A 310 -5.77 14.17 24.96
CA THR A 310 -7.24 14.16 24.70
C THR A 310 -8.13 14.12 25.94
N LYS A 311 -7.58 14.17 27.17
CA LYS A 311 -8.38 14.16 28.42
C LYS A 311 -9.12 15.46 28.75
N SER A 312 -9.15 16.43 27.85
CA SER A 312 -9.92 17.67 27.98
C SER A 312 -10.90 17.82 26.82
N THR A 313 -12.08 17.21 26.92
CA THR A 313 -13.18 17.51 26.00
C THR A 313 -14.44 17.86 26.77
N THR A 314 -14.69 19.17 26.77
CA THR A 314 -15.87 19.88 27.24
C THR A 314 -17.12 19.44 26.46
N ARG A 315 -18.25 19.27 27.16
CA ARG A 315 -19.57 19.08 26.56
C ARG A 315 -19.98 20.32 25.75
N PHE A 316 -20.42 20.15 24.52
CA PHE A 316 -20.94 21.24 23.69
C PHE A 316 -22.46 21.29 23.70
N ASN A 317 -22.99 22.48 24.00
CA ASN A 317 -24.39 22.82 23.85
C ASN A 317 -24.72 23.13 22.37
N ILE A 318 -25.92 22.74 21.97
CA ILE A 318 -26.56 23.08 20.70
C ILE A 318 -26.86 24.59 20.72
N VAL A 319 -26.39 25.33 19.70
CA VAL A 319 -26.78 26.72 19.46
C VAL A 319 -27.52 26.78 18.12
N GLU A 320 -28.76 27.26 18.15
CA GLU A 320 -29.57 27.54 16.97
C GLU A 320 -28.96 28.67 16.12
N ASN A 321 -29.02 28.50 14.79
CA ASN A 321 -28.73 29.47 13.72
C ASN A 321 -27.29 30.04 13.61
N ALA A 322 -26.27 29.18 13.69
CA ALA A 322 -24.87 29.58 13.48
C ALA A 322 -24.47 29.96 12.03
N PHE A 323 -25.36 29.79 11.04
CA PHE A 323 -25.04 29.90 9.61
C PHE A 323 -25.83 30.97 8.86
N THR A 324 -26.70 31.74 9.50
CA THR A 324 -27.47 32.80 8.82
C THR A 324 -26.55 33.83 8.18
N GLY A 325 -26.67 34.02 6.86
CA GLY A 325 -25.89 35.00 6.09
C GLY A 325 -24.44 34.62 5.80
N LYS A 326 -23.99 33.41 6.16
CA LYS A 326 -22.63 32.94 5.84
C LYS A 326 -22.55 32.33 4.45
N ASN A 327 -21.48 32.65 3.73
CA ASN A 327 -21.13 32.02 2.45
C ASN A 327 -20.31 30.73 2.63
N GLY A 328 -20.08 30.00 1.53
CA GLY A 328 -19.32 28.73 1.55
C GLY A 328 -17.95 28.80 2.24
N ARG A 329 -17.19 29.89 2.06
CA ARG A 329 -15.88 30.09 2.69
C ARG A 329 -15.99 30.28 4.21
N GLU A 330 -16.96 31.06 4.66
CA GLU A 330 -17.19 31.33 6.08
C GLU A 330 -17.69 30.09 6.82
N ILE A 331 -18.46 29.23 6.13
CA ILE A 331 -18.89 27.94 6.65
C ILE A 331 -17.69 26.98 6.78
N ASP A 332 -16.81 26.90 5.76
CA ASP A 332 -15.59 26.10 5.84
C ASP A 332 -14.69 26.55 7.01
N GLN A 333 -14.43 27.85 7.14
CA GLN A 333 -13.63 28.39 8.25
C GLN A 333 -14.24 28.06 9.61
N TRP A 334 -15.58 28.15 9.72
CA TRP A 334 -16.28 27.79 10.95
C TRP A 334 -16.10 26.31 11.29
N LEU A 335 -16.21 25.42 10.30
CA LEU A 335 -15.97 23.98 10.47
C LEU A 335 -14.53 23.71 10.89
N GLN A 336 -13.55 24.33 10.22
CA GLN A 336 -12.13 24.17 10.54
C GLN A 336 -11.77 24.67 11.94
N ASN A 337 -12.38 25.77 12.40
CA ASN A 337 -12.14 26.33 13.73
C ASN A 337 -12.67 25.44 14.87
N ARG A 338 -13.61 24.53 14.58
CA ARG A 338 -14.09 23.54 15.54
C ARG A 338 -13.21 22.30 15.63
N LEU A 339 -12.31 22.10 14.69
CA LEU A 339 -11.42 20.96 14.72
C LEU A 339 -10.34 21.15 15.80
N PRO A 340 -10.02 20.11 16.58
CA PRO A 340 -8.87 20.13 17.47
C PRO A 340 -7.59 20.47 16.69
N LYS A 341 -6.76 21.36 17.24
CA LYS A 341 -5.56 21.89 16.57
C LYS A 341 -4.46 20.83 16.33
N ASN A 342 -4.54 19.70 17.03
CA ASN A 342 -3.52 18.65 17.02
C ASN A 342 -3.92 17.41 16.21
N LEU A 343 -4.95 17.51 15.34
CA LEU A 343 -5.35 16.38 14.51
C LEU A 343 -4.39 16.17 13.34
N ASN A 344 -4.04 14.91 13.07
CA ASN A 344 -3.35 14.54 11.83
C ASN A 344 -4.28 14.70 10.61
N ILE A 345 -3.75 14.58 9.39
CA ILE A 345 -4.52 14.89 8.17
C ILE A 345 -5.77 14.00 8.01
N LYS A 346 -5.73 12.71 8.39
CA LYS A 346 -6.88 11.80 8.31
C LYS A 346 -7.93 12.13 9.36
N GLU A 347 -7.52 12.32 10.60
CA GLU A 347 -8.39 12.70 11.70
C GLU A 347 -9.04 14.05 11.41
N ARG A 348 -8.28 15.00 10.88
CA ARG A 348 -8.80 16.31 10.47
C ARG A 348 -9.82 16.18 9.36
N LYS A 349 -9.58 15.32 8.35
CA LYS A 349 -10.55 14.99 7.29
C LYS A 349 -11.80 14.32 7.85
N LYS A 350 -11.65 13.30 8.70
CA LYS A 350 -12.76 12.55 9.31
C LYS A 350 -13.60 13.46 10.21
N ALA A 351 -12.98 14.17 11.15
CA ALA A 351 -13.63 15.11 12.05
C ALA A 351 -14.34 16.25 11.30
N TYR A 352 -13.74 16.75 10.20
CA TYR A 352 -14.42 17.74 9.34
C TYR A 352 -15.69 17.17 8.72
N ILE A 353 -15.64 15.96 8.16
CA ILE A 353 -16.81 15.31 7.55
C ILE A 353 -17.88 14.97 8.61
N GLU A 354 -17.46 14.54 9.81
CA GLU A 354 -18.37 14.28 10.94
C GLU A 354 -19.07 15.55 11.40
N GLU A 355 -18.33 16.65 11.63
CA GLU A 355 -18.91 17.94 12.01
C GLU A 355 -19.84 18.44 10.90
N LEU A 356 -19.43 18.34 9.64
CA LEU A 356 -20.28 18.70 8.51
C LEU A 356 -21.58 17.87 8.50
N THR A 357 -21.50 16.57 8.74
CA THR A 357 -22.67 15.68 8.74
C THR A 357 -23.65 16.04 9.87
N GLN A 358 -23.14 16.49 11.02
CA GLN A 358 -23.98 16.99 12.11
C GLN A 358 -24.67 18.32 11.76
N GLN A 359 -23.98 19.19 11.01
CA GLN A 359 -24.48 20.53 10.68
C GLN A 359 -25.23 20.62 9.35
N VAL A 360 -25.19 19.59 8.49
CA VAL A 360 -25.75 19.67 7.12
C VAL A 360 -27.25 19.97 7.08
N LYS A 361 -27.99 19.58 8.13
CA LYS A 361 -29.42 19.87 8.27
C LYS A 361 -29.71 21.36 8.53
N ASN A 362 -28.71 22.10 9.01
CA ASN A 362 -28.80 23.51 9.35
C ASN A 362 -28.35 24.43 8.19
N LEU A 363 -27.92 23.86 7.06
CA LEU A 363 -27.52 24.60 5.86
C LEU A 363 -28.67 24.65 4.86
N VAL A 364 -28.91 25.83 4.26
CA VAL A 364 -29.84 25.95 3.13
C VAL A 364 -29.20 25.43 1.83
N PRO A 365 -29.98 25.03 0.80
CA PRO A 365 -29.44 24.44 -0.43
C PRO A 365 -28.34 25.29 -1.11
N GLU A 366 -28.51 26.61 -1.12
CA GLU A 366 -27.55 27.56 -1.70
C GLU A 366 -26.20 27.48 -0.96
N GLN A 367 -26.23 27.45 0.38
CA GLN A 367 -25.03 27.30 1.21
C GLN A 367 -24.34 25.96 1.02
N LYS A 368 -25.10 24.88 0.80
CA LYS A 368 -24.54 23.56 0.50
C LYS A 368 -23.78 23.57 -0.82
N LYS A 369 -24.37 24.18 -1.86
CA LYS A 369 -23.72 24.34 -3.18
C LYS A 369 -22.48 25.23 -3.07
N GLU A 370 -22.57 26.37 -2.40
CA GLU A 370 -21.44 27.29 -2.20
C GLU A 370 -20.27 26.64 -1.45
N LEU A 371 -20.53 25.89 -0.37
CA LEU A 371 -19.48 25.18 0.36
C LEU A 371 -18.81 24.11 -0.51
N ALA A 372 -19.59 23.34 -1.27
CA ALA A 372 -19.07 22.34 -2.19
C ALA A 372 -18.16 22.97 -3.25
N LEU A 373 -18.61 24.05 -3.89
CA LEU A 373 -17.85 24.78 -4.91
C LEU A 373 -16.59 25.42 -4.33
N TYR A 374 -16.69 26.07 -3.16
CA TYR A 374 -15.53 26.64 -2.48
C TYR A 374 -14.44 25.59 -2.25
N VAL A 375 -14.79 24.44 -1.66
CA VAL A 375 -13.82 23.36 -1.47
C VAL A 375 -13.29 22.88 -2.82
N LEU A 376 -14.11 22.70 -3.85
CA LEU A 376 -13.68 22.21 -5.17
C LEU A 376 -12.75 23.18 -5.93
N ASN A 377 -12.83 24.48 -5.64
CA ASN A 377 -12.01 25.52 -6.26
C ASN A 377 -10.77 25.90 -5.44
N GLU A 378 -10.77 25.70 -4.13
CA GLU A 378 -9.63 25.99 -3.26
C GLU A 378 -8.47 25.00 -3.49
N LYS A 379 -7.36 25.43 -4.08
CA LYS A 379 -6.30 24.54 -4.60
C LYS A 379 -5.67 23.69 -3.50
N ASP A 380 -5.41 24.32 -2.36
CA ASP A 380 -4.62 23.72 -1.28
C ASP A 380 -5.49 23.22 -0.12
N HIS A 381 -6.78 23.01 -0.38
CA HIS A 381 -7.71 22.55 0.64
C HIS A 381 -7.28 21.20 1.21
N PHE A 382 -7.20 21.07 2.54
CA PHE A 382 -6.66 19.88 3.19
C PHE A 382 -7.45 18.59 2.86
N LEU A 383 -8.75 18.69 2.56
CA LEU A 383 -9.56 17.56 2.06
C LEU A 383 -9.03 16.98 0.73
N LYS A 384 -8.42 17.82 -0.11
CA LYS A 384 -7.82 17.42 -1.39
C LYS A 384 -6.43 16.81 -1.26
N LYS A 385 -5.76 17.02 -0.12
CA LYS A 385 -4.39 16.54 0.08
C LYS A 385 -4.34 15.01 -0.09
N GLU A 386 -3.62 14.52 -1.07
CA GLU A 386 -3.49 13.09 -1.33
C GLU A 386 -2.64 12.44 -0.24
N ARG A 387 -3.05 11.24 0.18
CA ARG A 387 -2.28 10.41 1.13
C ARG A 387 -1.51 9.31 0.41
N HIS A 388 -1.80 9.09 -0.88
CA HIS A 388 -1.25 8.01 -1.67
C HIS A 388 0.10 8.37 -2.28
N PHE A 389 0.99 7.40 -2.19
CA PHE A 389 2.38 7.42 -2.64
C PHE A 389 2.57 7.48 -4.17
N PHE A 390 1.55 7.10 -4.94
CA PHE A 390 1.64 7.00 -6.41
C PHE A 390 0.93 8.12 -7.19
N ARG A 391 0.46 9.17 -6.54
CA ARG A 391 -0.18 10.29 -7.24
C ARG A 391 0.83 11.42 -7.44
N SER A 392 0.99 11.84 -8.69
CA SER A 392 1.90 12.93 -9.11
C SER A 392 1.51 14.29 -8.51
N ASN A 393 0.26 14.47 -8.07
CA ASN A 393 -0.24 15.72 -7.51
C ASN A 393 -0.49 15.61 -6.00
N THR A 394 0.06 16.54 -5.23
CA THR A 394 -0.13 16.65 -3.77
C THR A 394 -1.59 16.93 -3.38
N TYR A 395 -2.38 17.53 -4.27
CA TYR A 395 -3.78 17.86 -4.05
C TYR A 395 -4.65 17.41 -5.24
N SER A 396 -5.81 16.84 -4.98
CA SER A 396 -6.75 16.36 -5.99
C SER A 396 -8.21 16.52 -5.54
N ASN A 397 -9.09 16.84 -6.49
CA ASN A 397 -10.54 16.80 -6.25
C ASN A 397 -11.08 15.36 -6.20
N GLN A 398 -10.31 14.37 -6.63
CA GLN A 398 -10.72 12.96 -6.66
C GLN A 398 -10.39 12.20 -5.37
N THR A 399 -10.15 12.91 -4.26
CA THR A 399 -9.99 12.24 -2.96
C THR A 399 -11.32 11.73 -2.44
N PHE A 400 -11.28 10.64 -1.67
CA PHE A 400 -12.47 10.11 -0.99
C PHE A 400 -13.15 11.15 -0.08
N SER A 401 -12.36 12.00 0.59
CA SER A 401 -12.89 13.03 1.49
C SER A 401 -13.66 14.12 0.74
N VAL A 402 -13.18 14.53 -0.44
CA VAL A 402 -13.91 15.49 -1.30
C VAL A 402 -15.19 14.84 -1.86
N HIS A 403 -15.11 13.57 -2.26
CA HIS A 403 -16.29 12.84 -2.70
C HIS A 403 -17.35 12.71 -1.58
N GLN A 404 -16.93 12.39 -0.35
CA GLN A 404 -17.85 12.34 0.80
C GLN A 404 -18.44 13.70 1.14
N LEU A 405 -17.62 14.76 1.15
CA LEU A 405 -18.10 16.13 1.36
C LEU A 405 -19.25 16.46 0.39
N VAL A 406 -18.98 16.31 -0.90
CA VAL A 406 -19.93 16.66 -1.95
C VAL A 406 -21.16 15.76 -1.90
N LYS A 407 -20.98 14.46 -1.65
CA LYS A 407 -22.11 13.53 -1.44
C LYS A 407 -22.99 13.93 -0.25
N THR A 408 -22.39 14.39 0.85
CA THR A 408 -23.13 14.83 2.04
C THR A 408 -23.90 16.11 1.77
N LEU A 409 -23.34 17.05 1.00
CA LEU A 409 -23.95 18.34 0.69
C LEU A 409 -25.03 18.26 -0.40
N MET A 410 -24.80 17.47 -1.44
CA MET A 410 -25.62 17.47 -2.67
C MET A 410 -26.55 16.25 -2.76
N GLN A 411 -27.15 15.84 -1.63
CA GLN A 411 -28.08 14.70 -1.54
C GLN A 411 -29.28 14.89 -2.49
N GLY A 412 -29.13 14.49 -3.76
CA GLY A 412 -30.15 14.68 -4.81
C GLY A 412 -29.61 14.66 -6.25
N GLU A 413 -28.33 14.97 -6.47
CA GLU A 413 -27.72 15.07 -7.82
C GLU A 413 -26.79 13.88 -8.14
N GLN A 414 -27.27 12.64 -7.96
CA GLN A 414 -26.48 11.43 -8.23
C GLN A 414 -27.06 10.62 -9.39
N ASN A 415 -26.31 10.50 -10.48
CA ASN A 415 -26.57 9.54 -11.54
C ASN A 415 -25.37 8.58 -11.66
N ASN A 416 -25.59 7.28 -11.46
CA ASN A 416 -24.61 6.22 -11.74
C ASN A 416 -23.21 6.43 -11.09
N ALA A 417 -23.16 6.70 -9.78
CA ALA A 417 -21.92 6.86 -9.00
C ALA A 417 -20.97 7.99 -9.45
N LYS A 418 -21.46 8.90 -10.30
CA LYS A 418 -20.81 10.17 -10.64
C LYS A 418 -21.60 11.32 -10.04
N ILE A 419 -20.90 12.31 -9.52
CA ILE A 419 -21.48 13.57 -9.05
C ILE A 419 -20.99 14.68 -9.98
N THR A 420 -21.92 15.39 -10.59
CA THR A 420 -21.64 16.51 -11.50
C THR A 420 -22.18 17.77 -10.87
N ILE A 421 -21.30 18.76 -10.62
CA ILE A 421 -21.71 20.07 -10.11
C ILE A 421 -21.33 21.13 -11.15
N GLN A 422 -22.30 21.96 -11.52
CA GLN A 422 -22.08 23.10 -12.39
C GLN A 422 -21.70 24.35 -11.57
N ASP A 423 -20.54 24.92 -11.89
CA ASP A 423 -20.03 26.19 -11.37
C ASP A 423 -20.28 27.27 -12.42
N ASP A 424 -21.41 27.96 -12.27
CA ASP A 424 -21.84 29.01 -13.19
C ASP A 424 -20.96 30.26 -13.09
N GLU A 425 -20.25 30.46 -11.97
CA GLU A 425 -19.39 31.62 -11.74
C GLU A 425 -18.04 31.50 -12.47
N HIS A 426 -17.53 30.27 -12.60
CA HIS A 426 -16.25 29.98 -13.27
C HIS A 426 -16.40 29.29 -14.63
N ASP A 427 -17.64 29.19 -15.14
CA ASP A 427 -18.00 28.47 -16.39
C ASP A 427 -17.36 27.07 -16.45
N LYS A 428 -17.52 26.31 -15.37
CA LYS A 428 -16.83 25.03 -15.17
C LYS A 428 -17.76 23.95 -14.62
N THR A 429 -17.61 22.74 -15.14
CA THR A 429 -18.31 21.56 -14.62
C THR A 429 -17.34 20.67 -13.85
N HIS A 430 -17.63 20.43 -12.58
CA HIS A 430 -16.88 19.51 -11.73
C HIS A 430 -17.50 18.13 -11.79
N VAL A 431 -16.73 17.13 -12.26
CA VAL A 431 -17.14 15.73 -12.28
C VAL A 431 -16.30 14.94 -11.27
N LEU A 432 -16.98 14.33 -10.30
CA LEU A 432 -16.39 13.46 -9.30
C LEU A 432 -16.84 12.03 -9.56
N SER A 433 -15.90 11.08 -9.64
CA SER A 433 -16.21 9.66 -9.80
C SER A 433 -15.49 8.82 -8.75
N ARG A 434 -16.19 7.83 -8.20
CA ARG A 434 -15.60 6.88 -7.23
C ARG A 434 -14.61 5.90 -7.89
N HIS A 435 -14.76 5.70 -9.19
CA HIS A 435 -13.86 4.92 -10.04
C HIS A 435 -13.34 5.88 -11.12
N VAL A 436 -12.03 6.11 -11.15
CA VAL A 436 -11.40 6.80 -12.27
C VAL A 436 -11.31 5.74 -13.38
N ASN A 437 -12.02 5.96 -14.48
CA ASN A 437 -11.89 5.12 -15.68
C ASN A 437 -10.57 5.39 -16.38
#